data_AF-A0A225EEU7-F1
#
_entry.id   AF-A0A225EEU7-F1
#
_cell.length_a   1.000
_cell.length_b   1.000
_cell.length_c   1.000
_cell.angle_alpha   90.00
_cell.angle_beta   90.00
_cell.angle_gamma   90.00
#
_symmetry.space_group_name_H-M   'P 1'
#
loop_
_entity.id
_entity.type
_entity.pdbx_description
1 polymer ?
#
loop_
_entity_poly.entity_id
_entity_poly.type
_entity_poly.pdbx_seq_one_letter_code
_entity_poly.pdbx_strand_id
1 'polypeptide(L)' 'MDTLTLTPEQEQRADELYQRFQELFRDEAKRVARLFASKSDDQLLGQTEFELRDRVHELAARSLQTALDERKKGGTRGQP' A
#
# COMPACT_ATOMS: atom_id res chain seq x y z
N MET A 1 9.18 -4.82 -15.37
CA MET A 1 9.52 -6.24 -15.58
C MET A 1 9.63 -6.83 -14.18
N ASP A 2 8.57 -7.43 -13.67
CA ASP A 2 8.64 -8.15 -12.40
C ASP A 2 9.37 -9.47 -12.64
N THR A 3 10.54 -9.63 -12.02
CA THR A 3 11.43 -10.79 -12.14
C THR A 3 11.24 -11.78 -10.99
N LEU A 4 10.20 -11.62 -10.18
CA LEU A 4 9.90 -12.51 -9.06
C LEU A 4 9.12 -13.72 -9.56
N THR A 5 9.80 -14.87 -9.67
CA THR A 5 9.11 -16.16 -9.85
C THR A 5 8.64 -16.67 -8.49
N LEU A 6 7.33 -16.74 -8.30
CA LEU A 6 6.70 -17.22 -7.08
C LEU A 6 6.19 -18.66 -7.24
N THR A 7 6.14 -19.41 -6.13
CA THR A 7 5.41 -20.68 -6.08
C THR A 7 3.90 -20.43 -6.17
N PRO A 8 3.08 -21.43 -6.54
CA PRO A 8 1.62 -21.25 -6.59
C PRO A 8 1.00 -20.74 -5.27
N GLU A 9 1.52 -21.18 -4.12
CA GLU A 9 1.07 -20.70 -2.81
C GLU A 9 1.49 -19.25 -2.55
N GLN A 10 2.68 -18.85 -3.02
CA GLN A 10 3.15 -17.47 -2.91
C GLN A 10 2.35 -16.54 -3.81
N GLU A 11 1.98 -16.97 -5.03
CA GLU A 11 1.09 -16.22 -5.92
C GLU A 11 -0.29 -16.03 -5.30
N GLN A 12 -0.91 -17.10 -4.80
CA GLN A 12 -2.21 -17.00 -4.11
C GLN A 12 -2.14 -15.99 -2.96
N ARG A 13 -1.06 -16.02 -2.18
CA ARG A 13 -0.85 -15.06 -1.09
C ARG A 13 -0.62 -13.64 -1.61
N ALA A 14 0.09 -13.47 -2.73
CA ALA A 14 0.30 -12.17 -3.35
C ALA A 14 -1.03 -11.56 -3.81
N ASP A 15 -1.90 -12.35 -4.46
CA ASP A 15 -3.26 -11.94 -4.85
C ASP A 15 -4.08 -11.51 -3.64
N GLU A 16 -4.04 -12.31 -2.58
CA GLU A 16 -4.71 -12.03 -1.31
C GLU A 16 -4.26 -10.72 -0.65
N LEU A 17 -2.95 -10.45 -0.66
CA LEU A 17 -2.39 -9.19 -0.16
C LEU A 17 -2.76 -8.03 -1.06
N TYR A 18 -2.67 -8.21 -2.38
CA TYR A 18 -3.03 -7.22 -3.38
C TYR A 18 -4.47 -6.77 -3.20
N GLN A 19 -5.44 -7.69 -3.09
CA GLN A 19 -6.84 -7.35 -2.86
C GLN A 19 -7.05 -6.50 -1.60
N ARG A 20 -6.32 -6.79 -0.51
CA ARG A 20 -6.39 -6.02 0.74
C ARG A 20 -5.75 -4.64 0.61
N PHE A 21 -4.68 -4.51 -0.17
CA PHE A 21 -4.02 -3.23 -0.43
C PHE A 21 -4.88 -2.29 -1.28
N GLN A 22 -5.83 -2.81 -2.08
CA GLN A 22 -6.65 -1.99 -2.97
C GLN A 22 -7.40 -0.87 -2.26
N GLU A 23 -8.00 -1.11 -1.10
CA GLU A 23 -8.72 -0.06 -0.37
C GLU A 23 -7.76 1.01 0.16
N LEU A 24 -6.68 0.55 0.81
CA LEU A 24 -5.62 1.39 1.34
C LEU A 24 -5.03 2.32 0.25
N PHE A 25 -4.76 1.78 -0.94
CA PHE A 25 -4.16 2.51 -2.05
C PHE A 25 -5.14 3.46 -2.73
N ARG A 26 -6.40 3.02 -2.91
CA ARG A 26 -7.46 3.89 -3.48
C ARG A 26 -7.72 5.10 -2.61
N ASP A 27 -7.69 4.94 -1.30
CA ASP A 27 -7.87 6.05 -0.37
C ASP A 27 -6.72 7.04 -0.41
N GLU A 28 -5.48 6.57 -0.48
CA GLU A 28 -4.32 7.47 -0.61
C GLU A 28 -4.31 8.17 -1.97
N ALA A 29 -4.65 7.45 -3.06
CA ALA A 29 -4.79 8.05 -4.38
C ALA A 29 -5.79 9.22 -4.38
N LYS A 30 -6.94 9.06 -3.70
CA LYS A 30 -7.91 10.16 -3.54
C LYS A 30 -7.34 11.34 -2.75
N ARG A 31 -6.57 11.09 -1.68
CA ARG A 31 -5.93 12.14 -0.88
C ARG A 31 -4.89 12.91 -1.69
N VAL A 32 -4.00 12.22 -2.39
CA VAL A 32 -2.97 12.82 -3.26
C VAL A 32 -3.60 13.59 -4.41
N ALA A 33 -4.64 13.04 -5.06
CA ALA A 33 -5.33 13.75 -6.14
C ALA A 33 -5.94 15.07 -5.66
N ARG A 34 -6.53 15.09 -4.46
CA ARG A 34 -7.06 16.32 -3.85
C ARG A 34 -5.97 17.31 -3.47
N LEU A 35 -4.83 16.82 -2.96
CA LEU A 35 -3.66 17.67 -2.70
C LEU A 35 -3.21 18.34 -3.99
N PHE A 36 -3.01 17.58 -5.07
CA PHE A 36 -2.55 18.11 -6.34
C PHE A 36 -3.54 19.11 -6.95
N ALA A 37 -4.83 18.79 -6.93
CA ALA A 37 -5.88 19.70 -7.40
C ALA A 37 -5.98 21.02 -6.59
N SER A 38 -5.40 21.07 -5.40
CA SER A 38 -5.36 22.29 -4.56
C SER A 38 -4.14 23.19 -4.82
N LYS A 39 -3.21 22.76 -5.68
CA LYS A 39 -1.96 23.46 -5.99
C LYS A 39 -2.00 23.94 -7.44
N SER A 40 -1.34 25.07 -7.71
CA SER A 40 -1.00 25.43 -9.09
C SER A 40 0.18 24.59 -9.59
N ASP A 41 0.37 24.52 -10.91
CA ASP A 41 1.40 23.67 -11.52
C ASP A 41 2.82 23.97 -11.01
N ASP A 42 3.13 25.24 -10.74
CA ASP A 42 4.41 25.70 -10.19
C ASP A 42 4.64 25.29 -8.72
N GLN A 43 3.59 24.81 -8.04
CA GLN A 43 3.62 24.37 -6.65
C GLN A 43 3.61 22.85 -6.48
N LEU A 44 3.56 22.06 -7.57
CA LEU A 44 3.56 20.59 -7.49
C LEU A 44 4.91 20.02 -7.03
N LEU A 45 6.00 20.74 -7.31
CA LEU A 45 7.35 20.36 -6.90
C LEU A 45 7.79 21.11 -5.64
N GLY A 46 8.86 20.63 -4.99
CA GLY A 46 9.34 21.20 -3.73
C GLY A 46 8.48 20.71 -2.56
N GLN A 47 7.78 21.61 -1.88
CA GLN A 47 7.03 21.23 -0.67
C GLN A 47 5.98 20.15 -0.92
N THR A 48 5.20 20.26 -2.00
CA THR A 48 4.17 19.28 -2.35
C THR A 48 4.78 17.92 -2.71
N GLU A 49 5.96 17.91 -3.33
CA GLU A 49 6.69 16.67 -3.60
C GLU A 49 7.12 15.97 -2.31
N PHE A 50 7.65 16.71 -1.33
CA PHE A 50 8.00 16.14 -0.03
C PHE A 50 6.77 15.61 0.72
N GLU A 51 5.65 16.33 0.68
CA GLU A 51 4.39 15.84 1.26
C GLU A 51 3.92 14.54 0.59
N LEU A 52 4.03 14.42 -0.73
CA LEU A 52 3.75 13.16 -1.43
C LEU A 52 4.66 12.03 -0.94
N ARG A 53 5.97 12.28 -0.82
CA ARG A 53 6.93 11.26 -0.37
C ARG A 53 6.60 10.75 1.03
N ASP A 54 6.29 11.65 1.96
CA ASP A 54 5.89 11.28 3.32
C ASP A 54 4.62 10.43 3.31
N ARG A 55 3.61 10.83 2.54
CA ARG A 55 2.37 10.06 2.36
C ARG A 55 2.61 8.67 1.79
N VAL A 56 3.49 8.53 0.81
CA VAL A 56 3.84 7.22 0.22
C VAL A 56 4.60 6.36 1.23
N HIS A 57 5.46 6.94 2.07
CA HIS A 57 6.12 6.21 3.15
C HIS A 57 5.12 5.73 4.21
N GLU A 58 4.17 6.56 4.62
CA GLU A 58 3.08 6.16 5.52
C GLU A 58 2.22 5.05 4.90
N LEU A 59 1.90 5.15 3.61
CA LEU A 59 1.18 4.13 2.87
C LEU A 59 1.93 2.78 2.89
N ALA A 60 3.23 2.80 2.63
CA ALA A 60 4.07 1.62 2.66
C ALA A 60 4.12 0.98 4.06
N ALA A 61 4.25 1.79 5.11
CA ALA A 61 4.22 1.32 6.49
C ALA A 61 2.88 0.64 6.82
N ARG A 62 1.75 1.21 6.37
CA ARG A 62 0.42 0.62 6.54
C ARG A 62 0.26 -0.70 5.77
N SER A 63 0.80 -0.81 4.56
CA SER A 63 0.79 -2.08 3.82
C SER A 63 1.57 -3.18 4.54
N LEU A 64 2.73 -2.85 5.12
CA LEU A 64 3.49 -3.78 5.95
C LEU A 64 2.68 -4.24 7.17
N GLN A 65 2.02 -3.31 7.85
CA GLN A 65 1.16 -3.61 8.99
C GLN A 65 0.01 -4.56 8.59
N THR A 66 -0.69 -4.27 7.49
CA THR A 66 -1.75 -5.14 6.95
C THR A 66 -1.24 -6.55 6.67
N ALA A 67 -0.07 -6.69 6.04
CA ALA A 67 0.52 -8.00 5.75
C ALA A 67 0.89 -8.78 7.03
N LEU A 68 1.36 -8.09 8.06
CA LEU A 68 1.68 -8.67 9.36
C LEU A 68 0.43 -9.14 10.12
N ASP A 69 -0.65 -8.37 10.08
CA ASP A 69 -1.90 -8.69 10.77
C ASP A 69 -2.61 -9.90 10.14
N GLU A 70 -2.54 -10.04 8.81
CA GLU A 70 -3.05 -11.24 8.13
C GLU A 70 -2.27 -12.50 8.52
N ARG A 71 -0.93 -12.40 8.65
CA ARG A 71 -0.12 -13.54 9.12
C ARG A 71 -0.53 -13.97 10.53
N LYS A 72 -0.87 -13.03 11.42
CA LYS A 72 -1.33 -13.33 12.79
C LYS A 72 -2.69 -14.04 12.78
N LYS A 73 -3.64 -13.60 11.94
CA LYS A 73 -4.96 -14.26 11.81
C LYS A 73 -4.87 -15.71 11.33
N GLY A 74 -3.93 -16.01 10.45
CA GLY A 74 -3.67 -17.38 9.98
C GLY A 74 -3.07 -18.32 11.03
N GLY A 75 -2.36 -17.78 12.04
CA GLY A 75 -1.71 -18.57 13.10
C GLY A 75 -2.68 -19.18 14.13
N THR A 76 -3.89 -18.63 14.25
CA THR A 76 -4.91 -19.08 15.23
C THR A 76 -5.71 -20.33 14.83
N ARG A 77 -5.41 -20.98 13.70
CA ARG A 77 -6.09 -22.23 13.26
C ARG A 77 -5.44 -23.53 13.74
N GLY A 78 -4.41 -23.47 14.57
CA GLY A 78 -3.75 -24.64 15.10
C GLY A 78 -3.64 -24.61 16.62
N GLN A 79 -4.71 -24.99 17.34
CA GLN A 79 -4.55 -25.67 18.62
C GLN A 79 -5.79 -26.52 18.95
N PRO A 80 -5.63 -27.82 19.26
CA PRO A 80 -6.71 -28.71 19.69
C PRO A 80 -7.24 -28.39 21.09
#